data_AF-A0A1H8JTE8-F1
#
_entry.id   AF-A0A1H8JTE8-F1
#
_cell.length_a   1.000
_cell.length_b   1.000
_cell.length_c   1.000
_cell.angle_alpha   90.00
_cell.angle_beta   90.00
_cell.angle_gamma   90.00
#
_symmetry.space_group_name_H-M   'P 1'
#
loop_
_entity.id
_entity.type
_entity.pdbx_description
1 polymer ?
#
loop_
_entity_poly.entity_id
_entity_poly.type
_entity_poly.pdbx_seq_one_letter_code
_entity_poly.pdbx_strand_id
1 'polypeptide(L)'
;MIARRLLSVPVFAVVLVTMAPPARADDAACQAVLQAVLKQTAAPVHQQVTIETAAAPDKPMHNEMIRLGDTLYMQARGQWMARPYDAAKAADDARQAMTKGEHSCTRLRSEAVDGQPADLYRVQGKTATGGSDTQIWISTASGLPLRQTVAMLEQGTVKLKHEVRSDYTNVRAPAGVSR
;
A
#
# COMPACT_ATOMS: atom_id res chain seq x y z
N MET A 1 36.58 -42.39 -59.87
CA MET A 1 36.39 -41.80 -58.53
C MET A 1 36.98 -40.40 -58.51
N ILE A 2 36.21 -39.33 -58.74
CA ILE A 2 36.53 -37.96 -58.26
C ILE A 2 35.20 -37.26 -57.95
N ALA A 3 35.09 -36.76 -56.72
CA ALA A 3 33.85 -36.40 -56.04
C ALA A 3 33.36 -34.98 -56.33
N ARG A 4 32.02 -34.85 -56.42
CA ARG A 4 31.22 -33.62 -56.44
C ARG A 4 31.50 -32.78 -55.19
N ARG A 5 31.98 -31.54 -55.35
CA ARG A 5 31.97 -30.53 -54.27
C ARG A 5 30.66 -29.74 -54.37
N LEU A 6 29.78 -29.95 -53.39
CA LEU A 6 28.57 -29.15 -53.18
C LEU A 6 28.97 -27.87 -52.43
N LEU A 7 28.59 -26.71 -52.98
CA LEU A 7 28.74 -25.40 -52.35
C LEU A 7 27.59 -25.20 -51.37
N SER A 8 27.90 -25.17 -50.07
CA SER A 8 26.96 -24.87 -48.98
C SER A 8 26.76 -23.36 -48.86
N VAL A 9 25.51 -22.90 -49.02
CA VAL A 9 25.11 -21.50 -48.76
C VAL A 9 24.66 -21.41 -47.29
N PRO A 10 25.26 -20.55 -46.45
CA PRO A 10 24.79 -20.37 -45.08
C PRO A 10 23.56 -19.46 -45.06
N VAL A 11 22.45 -19.98 -44.55
CA VAL A 11 21.24 -19.21 -44.23
C VAL A 11 21.49 -18.46 -42.92
N PHE A 12 21.68 -17.15 -43.00
CA PHE A 12 21.70 -16.27 -41.82
C PHE A 12 20.25 -16.03 -41.38
N ALA A 13 19.82 -16.69 -40.30
CA ALA A 13 18.58 -16.37 -39.61
C ALA A 13 18.81 -15.09 -38.76
N VAL A 14 18.22 -13.97 -39.20
CA VAL A 14 18.17 -12.73 -38.42
C VAL A 14 17.14 -12.88 -37.32
N VAL A 15 17.60 -13.06 -36.07
CA VAL A 15 16.74 -13.00 -34.87
C VAL A 15 16.53 -11.53 -34.53
N LEU A 16 15.34 -10.99 -34.84
CA LEU A 16 14.91 -9.70 -34.30
C LEU A 16 14.57 -9.88 -32.80
N VAL A 17 15.49 -9.47 -31.94
CA VAL A 17 15.20 -9.28 -30.51
C VAL A 17 14.41 -7.99 -30.37
N THR A 18 13.09 -8.10 -30.16
CA THR A 18 12.27 -6.97 -29.75
C THR A 18 12.66 -6.58 -28.32
N MET A 19 13.47 -5.53 -28.17
CA MET A 19 13.68 -4.85 -26.89
C MET A 19 12.35 -4.21 -26.46
N ALA A 20 11.55 -4.93 -25.69
CA ALA A 20 10.48 -4.30 -24.92
C ALA A 20 11.14 -3.34 -23.92
N PRO A 21 10.66 -2.09 -23.78
CA PRO A 21 11.14 -1.21 -22.73
C PRO A 21 10.92 -1.90 -21.38
N PRO A 22 11.84 -1.78 -20.41
CA PRO A 22 11.64 -2.34 -19.10
C PRO A 22 10.41 -1.65 -18.49
N ALA A 23 9.30 -2.38 -18.41
CA ALA A 23 8.23 -2.02 -17.50
C ALA A 23 8.88 -1.93 -16.13
N ARG A 24 8.93 -0.73 -15.55
CA ARG A 24 9.65 -0.53 -14.29
C ARG A 24 8.89 -1.29 -13.23
N ALA A 25 9.56 -2.24 -12.57
CA ALA A 25 8.96 -3.01 -11.48
C ALA A 25 8.36 -2.11 -10.38
N ASP A 26 8.91 -0.90 -10.26
CA ASP A 26 8.39 0.21 -9.46
C ASP A 26 6.96 0.60 -9.86
N ASP A 27 6.70 0.86 -11.14
CA ASP A 27 5.37 1.25 -11.66
C ASP A 27 4.32 0.17 -11.36
N ALA A 28 4.67 -1.11 -11.55
CA ALA A 28 3.78 -2.23 -11.25
C ALA A 28 3.51 -2.35 -9.74
N ALA A 29 4.53 -2.18 -8.90
CA ALA A 29 4.38 -2.20 -7.45
C ALA A 29 3.54 -1.02 -6.95
N CYS A 30 3.77 0.19 -7.48
CA CYS A 30 2.98 1.37 -7.13
C CYS A 30 1.53 1.23 -7.58
N GLN A 31 1.30 0.67 -8.78
CA GLN A 31 -0.05 0.37 -9.24
C GLN A 31 -0.75 -0.64 -8.32
N ALA A 32 -0.06 -1.72 -7.90
CA ALA A 32 -0.64 -2.69 -6.97
C ALA A 32 -1.03 -2.05 -5.63
N VAL A 33 -0.14 -1.21 -5.07
CA VAL A 33 -0.43 -0.47 -3.84
C VAL A 33 -1.61 0.50 -4.02
N LEU A 34 -1.60 1.30 -5.09
CA LEU A 34 -2.68 2.25 -5.37
C LEU A 34 -4.03 1.52 -5.51
N GLN A 35 -4.07 0.42 -6.26
CA GLN A 35 -5.31 -0.36 -6.43
C GLN A 35 -5.82 -0.91 -5.09
N ALA A 36 -4.93 -1.38 -4.21
CA ALA A 36 -5.34 -1.86 -2.89
C ALA A 36 -5.90 -0.73 -2.01
N VAL A 37 -5.24 0.44 -2.01
CA VAL A 37 -5.73 1.62 -1.28
C VAL A 37 -7.09 2.07 -1.82
N LEU A 38 -7.25 2.16 -3.14
CA LEU A 38 -8.52 2.50 -3.80
C LEU A 38 -9.62 1.49 -3.47
N LYS A 39 -9.30 0.21 -3.45
CA LYS A 39 -10.25 -0.83 -3.05
C LYS A 39 -10.68 -0.66 -1.60
N GLN A 40 -9.76 -0.26 -0.73
CA GLN A 40 -10.03 -0.06 0.68
C GLN A 40 -10.95 1.15 0.94
N THR A 41 -10.86 2.24 0.16
CA THR A 41 -11.70 3.44 0.39
C THR A 41 -13.19 3.15 0.27
N ALA A 42 -13.58 2.20 -0.59
CA ALA A 42 -14.96 1.79 -0.78
C ALA A 42 -15.39 0.62 0.14
N ALA A 43 -14.44 -0.07 0.77
CA ALA A 43 -14.73 -1.23 1.61
C ALA A 43 -15.12 -0.79 3.04
N PRO A 44 -16.15 -1.42 3.64
CA PRO A 44 -16.34 -1.40 5.08
C PRO A 44 -15.10 -1.98 5.76
N VAL A 45 -14.57 -1.29 6.77
CA VAL A 45 -13.36 -1.73 7.48
C VAL A 45 -13.36 -1.24 8.92
N HIS A 46 -12.84 -2.06 9.82
CA HIS A 46 -12.46 -1.68 11.18
C HIS A 46 -10.94 -1.69 11.26
N GLN A 47 -10.36 -0.58 11.66
CA GLN A 47 -8.92 -0.40 11.77
C GLN A 47 -8.52 -0.10 13.21
N GLN A 48 -7.59 -0.90 13.73
CA GLN A 48 -6.89 -0.58 14.98
C GLN A 48 -5.59 0.13 14.62
N VAL A 49 -5.34 1.27 15.25
CA VAL A 49 -4.22 2.15 14.96
C VAL A 49 -3.39 2.31 16.23
N THR A 50 -2.11 1.99 16.14
CA THR A 50 -1.12 2.26 17.18
C THR A 50 -0.18 3.35 16.70
N ILE A 51 -0.01 4.39 17.49
CA ILE A 51 0.77 5.57 17.17
C ILE A 51 1.88 5.73 18.21
N GLU A 52 3.13 5.71 17.76
CA GLU A 52 4.30 6.02 18.58
C GLU A 52 4.88 7.35 18.11
N THR A 53 5.17 8.24 19.06
CA THR A 53 5.79 9.55 18.77
C THR A 53 7.16 9.62 19.42
N ALA A 54 8.12 10.28 18.76
CA ALA A 54 9.43 10.53 19.35
C ALA A 54 9.38 11.40 20.61
N ALA A 55 8.33 12.21 20.77
CA ALA A 55 8.09 13.02 21.97
C ALA A 55 7.64 12.19 23.18
N ALA A 56 7.12 10.97 22.97
CA ALA A 56 6.65 10.07 24.01
C ALA A 56 6.87 8.59 23.60
N PRO A 57 8.14 8.13 23.54
CA PRO A 57 8.50 6.84 22.92
C PRO A 57 7.93 5.61 23.63
N ASP A 58 7.61 5.70 24.92
CA ASP A 58 7.08 4.58 25.72
C ASP A 58 5.58 4.70 26.02
N LYS A 59 4.87 5.58 25.31
CA LYS A 59 3.43 5.83 25.51
C LYS A 59 2.70 5.76 24.17
N PRO A 60 2.60 4.57 23.54
CA PRO A 60 1.84 4.43 22.31
C PRO A 60 0.39 4.83 22.53
N MET A 61 -0.16 5.59 21.59
CA MET A 61 -1.59 5.88 21.54
C MET A 61 -2.28 4.81 20.73
N HIS A 62 -3.33 4.22 21.30
CA HIS A 62 -4.20 3.29 20.59
C HIS A 62 -5.49 4.00 20.23
N ASN A 63 -5.84 3.97 18.95
CA ASN A 63 -7.08 4.51 18.43
C ASN A 63 -7.74 3.44 17.56
N GLU A 64 -9.05 3.60 17.37
CA GLU A 64 -9.81 2.76 16.47
C GLU A 64 -10.55 3.63 15.46
N MET A 65 -10.73 3.10 14.27
CA MET A 65 -11.49 3.73 13.21
C MET A 65 -12.36 2.69 12.54
N ILE A 66 -13.61 3.02 12.28
CA ILE A 66 -14.53 2.16 11.52
C ILE A 66 -15.07 2.98 10.37
N ARG A 67 -14.95 2.47 9.16
CA ARG A 67 -15.63 3.01 7.99
C ARG A 67 -16.76 2.07 7.61
N LEU A 68 -17.97 2.63 7.53
CA LEU A 68 -19.16 1.88 7.14
C LEU A 68 -20.07 2.81 6.32
N GLY A 69 -20.19 2.52 5.03
CA GLY A 69 -20.93 3.37 4.09
C GLY A 69 -20.30 4.76 3.97
N ASP A 70 -21.11 5.78 4.16
CA ASP A 70 -20.76 7.21 4.11
C ASP A 70 -20.35 7.77 5.47
N THR A 71 -20.07 6.91 6.46
CA THR A 71 -19.73 7.34 7.81
C THR A 71 -18.37 6.79 8.24
N LEU A 72 -17.54 7.70 8.77
CA LEU A 72 -16.32 7.40 9.48
C LEU A 72 -16.55 7.55 10.98
N TYR A 73 -16.39 6.46 11.71
CA TYR A 73 -16.37 6.45 13.16
C TYR A 73 -14.92 6.46 13.63
N MET A 74 -14.58 7.38 14.52
CA MET A 74 -13.24 7.45 15.12
C MET A 74 -13.37 7.40 16.62
N GLN A 75 -12.57 6.55 17.25
CA GLN A 75 -12.43 6.49 18.69
C GLN A 75 -11.29 7.40 19.11
N ALA A 76 -11.57 8.32 20.03
CA ALA A 76 -10.55 9.11 20.70
C ALA A 76 -10.86 9.14 22.19
N ARG A 77 -9.87 8.79 23.03
CA ARG A 77 -10.00 8.80 24.50
C ARG A 77 -11.21 8.00 25.03
N GLY A 78 -11.49 6.86 24.40
CA GLY A 78 -12.59 5.97 24.77
C GLY A 78 -13.99 6.43 24.32
N GLN A 79 -14.10 7.53 23.57
CA GLN A 79 -15.36 8.02 23.02
C GLN A 79 -15.39 7.87 21.50
N TRP A 80 -16.53 7.45 20.97
CA TRP A 80 -16.77 7.32 19.54
C TRP A 80 -17.44 8.57 18.99
N MET A 81 -16.85 9.12 17.93
CA MET A 81 -17.42 10.22 17.15
C MET A 81 -17.71 9.75 15.73
N ALA A 82 -18.84 10.14 15.16
CA ALA A 82 -19.14 9.94 13.74
C ALA A 82 -18.80 11.19 12.93
N ARG A 83 -18.33 11.00 11.70
CA ARG A 83 -18.12 12.05 10.71
C ARG A 83 -18.56 11.57 9.32
N PRO A 84 -19.04 12.47 8.45
CA PRO A 84 -19.26 12.12 7.04
C PRO A 84 -17.97 11.60 6.40
N TYR A 85 -18.11 10.60 5.54
CA TYR A 85 -17.04 10.00 4.75
C TYR A 85 -17.42 9.98 3.27
N ASP A 86 -16.53 10.50 2.44
CA ASP A 86 -16.67 10.49 0.99
C ASP A 86 -15.60 9.55 0.39
N ALA A 87 -16.05 8.37 -0.04
CA ALA A 87 -15.19 7.36 -0.64
C ALA A 87 -14.59 7.80 -1.99
N ALA A 88 -15.33 8.60 -2.77
CA ALA A 88 -14.89 9.08 -4.07
C ALA A 88 -13.80 10.13 -3.90
N LYS A 89 -13.98 11.06 -2.97
CA LYS A 89 -12.94 12.02 -2.61
C LYS A 89 -11.71 11.33 -2.01
N ALA A 90 -11.88 10.37 -1.12
CA ALA A 90 -10.75 9.61 -0.57
C ALA A 90 -9.96 8.86 -1.66
N ALA A 91 -10.67 8.30 -2.66
CA ALA A 91 -10.05 7.65 -3.81
C ALA A 91 -9.29 8.65 -4.70
N ASP A 92 -9.84 9.84 -4.94
CA ASP A 92 -9.13 10.90 -5.66
C ASP A 92 -7.87 11.36 -4.91
N ASP A 93 -7.99 11.64 -3.62
CA ASP A 93 -6.86 12.03 -2.76
C ASP A 93 -5.73 10.97 -2.79
N ALA A 94 -6.08 9.67 -2.78
CA ALA A 94 -5.11 8.59 -2.92
C ALA A 94 -4.40 8.58 -4.28
N ARG A 95 -5.12 8.81 -5.39
CA ARG A 95 -4.52 8.93 -6.73
C ARG A 95 -3.60 10.14 -6.82
N GLN A 96 -4.03 11.27 -6.25
CA GLN A 96 -3.22 12.49 -6.24
C GLN A 96 -1.92 12.30 -5.44
N ALA A 97 -1.99 11.66 -4.27
CA ALA A 97 -0.81 11.35 -3.46
C ALA A 97 0.21 10.49 -4.24
N MET A 98 -0.29 9.45 -4.94
CA MET A 98 0.52 8.54 -5.77
C MET A 98 0.95 9.12 -7.14
N THR A 99 0.60 10.36 -7.47
CA THR A 99 1.02 10.98 -8.75
C THR A 99 1.84 12.26 -8.56
N LYS A 100 1.60 13.00 -7.47
CA LYS A 100 2.25 14.29 -7.21
C LYS A 100 3.52 14.17 -6.37
N GLY A 101 3.65 13.15 -5.54
CA GLY A 101 4.81 12.96 -4.68
C GLY A 101 5.97 12.26 -5.39
N GLU A 102 7.21 12.55 -5.01
CA GLU A 102 8.33 11.67 -5.35
C GLU A 102 8.23 10.43 -4.46
N HIS A 103 7.92 9.28 -5.06
CA HIS A 103 7.82 8.02 -4.36
C HIS A 103 8.39 6.87 -5.19
N SER A 104 8.80 5.82 -4.50
CA SER A 104 9.17 4.54 -5.08
C SER A 104 8.47 3.43 -4.33
N CYS A 105 7.95 2.45 -5.05
CA CYS A 105 7.32 1.26 -4.54
C CYS A 105 8.13 0.03 -4.88
N THR A 106 8.16 -0.94 -3.98
CA THR A 106 8.87 -2.20 -4.21
C THR A 106 8.11 -3.31 -3.55
N ARG A 107 7.75 -4.34 -4.32
CA ARG A 107 7.27 -5.60 -3.76
C ARG A 107 8.47 -6.31 -3.12
N LEU A 108 8.38 -6.59 -1.81
CA LEU A 108 9.47 -7.19 -1.05
C LEU A 108 9.40 -8.72 -1.05
N ARG A 109 8.26 -9.29 -0.64
CA ARG A 109 8.05 -10.74 -0.51
C ARG A 109 6.58 -11.08 -0.32
N SER A 110 6.24 -12.36 -0.43
CA SER A 110 4.97 -12.91 0.06
C SER A 110 5.12 -13.39 1.50
N GLU A 111 4.12 -13.15 2.33
CA GLU A 111 4.03 -13.66 3.70
C GLU A 111 2.57 -13.70 4.19
N ALA A 112 2.32 -14.27 5.37
CA ALA A 112 0.98 -14.30 5.94
C ALA A 112 0.80 -13.18 6.99
N VAL A 113 -0.39 -12.58 7.03
CA VAL A 113 -0.84 -11.69 8.12
C VAL A 113 -2.05 -12.35 8.78
N ASP A 114 -1.91 -12.72 10.05
CA ASP A 114 -2.95 -13.40 10.82
C ASP A 114 -3.55 -14.62 10.09
N GLY A 115 -2.68 -15.39 9.42
CA GLY A 115 -3.05 -16.59 8.65
C GLY A 115 -3.56 -16.33 7.23
N GLN A 116 -3.75 -15.07 6.83
CA GLN A 116 -4.17 -14.71 5.46
C GLN A 116 -2.96 -14.50 4.55
N PRO A 117 -2.92 -15.07 3.34
CA PRO A 117 -1.81 -14.86 2.40
C PRO A 117 -1.80 -13.41 1.90
N ALA A 118 -0.61 -12.79 1.91
CA ALA A 118 -0.40 -11.41 1.53
C ALA A 118 0.94 -11.21 0.80
N ASP A 119 1.02 -10.13 0.04
CA ASP A 119 2.26 -9.58 -0.48
C ASP A 119 2.63 -8.31 0.28
N LEU A 120 3.88 -8.23 0.73
CA LEU A 120 4.44 -7.05 1.38
C LEU A 120 5.06 -6.14 0.31
N TYR A 121 4.64 -4.88 0.34
CA TYR A 121 5.20 -3.78 -0.45
C TYR A 121 5.82 -2.73 0.48
N ARG A 122 6.90 -2.10 0.04
CA ARG A 122 7.46 -0.89 0.64
C ARG A 122 7.18 0.29 -0.28
N VAL A 123 6.75 1.41 0.29
CA VAL A 123 6.55 2.69 -0.39
C VAL A 123 7.39 3.72 0.33
N GLN A 124 8.34 4.31 -0.38
CA GLN A 124 9.18 5.37 0.15
C GLN A 124 8.76 6.68 -0.50
N GLY A 125 8.33 7.64 0.30
CA GLY A 125 7.98 8.99 -0.15
C GLY A 125 9.03 9.99 0.32
N LYS A 126 9.35 10.98 -0.51
CA LYS A 126 10.27 12.07 -0.16
C LYS A 126 9.55 13.41 -0.12
N THR A 127 9.96 14.26 0.79
CA THR A 127 9.56 15.67 0.87
C THR A 127 10.81 16.54 1.05
N ALA A 128 10.68 17.86 0.87
CA ALA A 128 11.81 18.78 1.00
C ALA A 128 12.51 18.73 2.37
N THR A 129 11.78 18.38 3.44
CA THR A 129 12.25 18.38 4.82
C THR A 129 12.33 16.99 5.45
N GLY A 130 11.96 15.94 4.71
CA GLY A 130 11.84 14.60 5.26
C GLY A 130 11.25 13.59 4.28
N GLY A 131 10.37 12.73 4.78
CA GLY A 131 9.73 11.70 3.96
C GLY A 131 8.92 10.72 4.77
N SER A 132 8.56 9.62 4.13
CA SER A 132 7.87 8.50 4.76
C SER A 132 8.42 7.18 4.27
N ASP A 133 8.56 6.22 5.18
CA ASP A 133 8.82 4.83 4.85
C ASP A 133 7.61 4.00 5.26
N THR A 134 6.88 3.49 4.28
CA THR A 134 5.65 2.73 4.50
C THR A 134 5.86 1.30 4.09
N GLN A 135 5.40 0.36 4.91
CA GLN A 135 5.20 -1.03 4.52
C GLN A 135 3.71 -1.34 4.54
N ILE A 136 3.22 -2.01 3.50
CA ILE A 136 1.81 -2.38 3.35
C ILE A 136 1.72 -3.85 2.93
N TRP A 137 0.92 -4.60 3.69
CA TRP A 137 0.63 -6.00 3.42
C TRP A 137 -0.72 -6.07 2.73
N ILE A 138 -0.75 -6.54 1.49
CA ILE A 138 -1.96 -6.61 0.67
C ILE A 138 -2.35 -8.06 0.52
N SER A 139 -3.58 -8.42 0.92
CA SER A 139 -4.11 -9.78 0.77
C SER A 139 -4.07 -10.21 -0.69
N THR A 140 -3.52 -11.39 -0.98
CA THR A 140 -3.54 -11.94 -2.35
C THR A 140 -4.92 -12.47 -2.74
N ALA A 141 -5.77 -12.79 -1.75
CA ALA A 141 -7.13 -13.27 -1.98
C ALA A 141 -8.12 -12.13 -2.24
N SER A 142 -8.06 -11.06 -1.44
CA SER A 142 -9.03 -9.96 -1.52
C SER A 142 -8.47 -8.70 -2.18
N GLY A 143 -7.15 -8.56 -2.33
CA GLY A 143 -6.53 -7.32 -2.81
C GLY A 143 -6.68 -6.13 -1.85
N LEU A 144 -7.10 -6.37 -0.60
CA LEU A 144 -7.26 -5.34 0.41
C LEU A 144 -6.03 -5.27 1.34
N PRO A 145 -5.66 -4.08 1.84
CA PRO A 145 -4.61 -3.93 2.85
C PRO A 145 -4.98 -4.62 4.17
N LEU A 146 -4.15 -5.52 4.69
CA LEU A 146 -4.36 -6.19 5.98
C LEU A 146 -3.62 -5.47 7.11
N ARG A 147 -2.39 -5.03 6.83
CA ARG A 147 -1.53 -4.31 7.76
C ARG A 147 -0.82 -3.19 7.03
N GLN A 148 -0.54 -2.11 7.74
CA GLN A 148 0.32 -1.04 7.28
C GLN A 148 1.19 -0.55 8.43
N THR A 149 2.46 -0.28 8.15
CA THR A 149 3.32 0.49 9.04
C THR A 149 3.83 1.72 8.30
N VAL A 150 3.88 2.86 8.96
CA VAL A 150 4.35 4.13 8.38
C VAL A 150 5.32 4.74 9.37
N ALA A 151 6.55 4.99 8.94
CA ALA A 151 7.49 5.84 9.65
C ALA A 151 7.55 7.19 8.95
N MET A 152 7.13 8.26 9.65
CA MET A 152 7.35 9.62 9.16
C MET A 152 8.73 10.11 9.60
N LEU A 153 9.47 10.61 8.63
CA LEU A 153 10.84 11.08 8.78
C LEU A 153 10.87 12.59 8.70
N GLU A 154 11.63 13.21 9.59
CA GLU A 154 12.01 14.62 9.52
C GLU A 154 13.52 14.68 9.63
N GLN A 155 14.18 15.30 8.64
CA GLN A 155 15.65 15.34 8.56
C GLN A 155 16.31 13.95 8.72
N GLY A 156 15.68 12.90 8.17
CA GLY A 156 16.15 11.52 8.23
C GLY A 156 15.89 10.80 9.56
N THR A 157 15.29 11.46 10.55
CA THR A 157 14.97 10.88 11.86
C THR A 157 13.50 10.53 11.95
N VAL A 158 13.17 9.34 12.49
CA VAL A 158 11.78 8.94 12.72
C VAL A 158 11.15 9.81 13.81
N LYS A 159 10.06 10.52 13.47
CA LYS A 159 9.29 11.35 14.41
C LYS A 159 8.00 10.69 14.85
N LEU A 160 7.40 9.92 13.96
CA LEU A 160 6.12 9.27 14.15
C LEU A 160 6.20 7.88 13.52
N LYS A 161 5.70 6.87 14.24
CA LYS A 161 5.38 5.58 13.66
C LYS A 161 3.89 5.31 13.83
N HIS A 162 3.24 4.92 12.75
CA HIS A 162 1.88 4.38 12.76
C HIS A 162 1.94 2.90 12.40
N GLU A 163 1.28 2.05 13.17
CA GLU A 163 0.88 0.71 12.76
C GLU A 163 -0.65 0.68 12.64
N VAL A 164 -1.15 0.14 11.54
CA VAL A 164 -2.57 -0.05 11.28
C VAL A 164 -2.82 -1.52 10.98
N ARG A 165 -3.79 -2.11 11.66
CA ARG A 165 -4.35 -3.43 11.32
C ARG A 165 -5.77 -3.23 10.84
N SER A 166 -6.15 -3.94 9.78
CA SER A 166 -7.45 -3.78 9.13
C SER A 166 -8.21 -5.09 9.15
N ASP A 167 -9.40 -5.06 9.75
CA ASP A 167 -10.38 -6.14 9.72
C ASP A 167 -11.55 -5.75 8.81
N TYR A 168 -11.88 -6.64 7.88
CA TYR A 168 -12.98 -6.48 6.93
C TYR A 168 -14.18 -7.37 7.28
N THR A 169 -14.04 -8.18 8.33
CA THR A 169 -15.07 -9.04 8.87
C THR A 169 -15.77 -8.33 10.02
N ASN A 170 -17.06 -8.61 10.22
CA ASN A 170 -17.83 -8.09 11.36
C ASN A 170 -17.77 -6.56 11.58
N VAL A 171 -17.60 -5.77 10.51
CA VAL A 171 -17.58 -4.31 10.57
C VAL A 171 -18.96 -3.78 10.99
N ARG A 172 -19.03 -3.14 12.16
CA ARG A 172 -20.29 -2.64 12.76
C ARG A 172 -20.10 -1.24 13.29
N ALA A 173 -21.17 -0.44 13.24
CA ALA A 173 -21.18 0.85 13.92
C ALA A 173 -20.99 0.66 15.44
N PRO A 174 -20.22 1.54 16.11
CA PRO A 174 -20.09 1.51 17.56
C PRO A 174 -21.39 1.92 18.25
N ALA A 175 -21.56 1.51 19.50
CA ALA A 175 -22.69 1.95 20.34
C ALA A 175 -22.42 3.34 20.93
N GLY A 176 -23.48 4.12 21.18
CA GLY A 176 -23.38 5.38 21.94
C GLY A 176 -22.62 6.51 21.25
N VAL A 177 -22.65 6.57 19.91
CA VAL A 177 -21.88 7.52 19.10
C VAL A 177 -22.40 8.95 19.24
N SER A 178 -21.49 9.89 19.55
CA SER A 178 -21.78 11.32 19.45
C SER A 178 -21.66 11.78 17.99
N ARG A 179 -22.62 12.60 17.55
CA ARG A 179 -22.58 13.28 16.24
C ARG A 179 -21.79 14.57 16.34
#